data_AF-A0A9R0YRZ3-F1
#
_entry.id   AF-A0A9R0YRZ3-F1
#
_cell.length_a   1.000
_cell.length_b   1.000
_cell.length_c   1.000
_cell.angle_alpha   90.00
_cell.angle_beta   90.00
_cell.angle_gamma   90.00
#
_symmetry.space_group_name_H-M   'P 1'
#
loop_
_entity.id
_entity.type
_entity.pdbx_description
1 polymer ?
#
loop_
_entity_poly.entity_id
_entity_poly.type
_entity_poly.pdbx_seq_one_letter_code
_entity_poly.pdbx_strand_id
1 'polypeptide(L)'
;MHRYLKGVRLFFSNSYVTVHLLVLLWYCKSYEHVFKNQGASAGASMAHSHSQMLGTPFVPPSVTSRLNCMKEVFERSGKCSLCAVVSKDILVSETHNFSAFVPFAASYPFEIWIVPRQHSSYFHETDQDKVLDLAGLLKSMLQKLCKQLNDPPFNYMIHSAPFGLSSSCLPYTHWFLQIVPQLSVIGGFEMGSGCHINPVFPEDAAKILREIDSSV
;
A
#
# COMPACT_ATOMS: atom_id res chain seq x y z
N MET A 1 -15.43 12.84 -8.30
CA MET A 1 -14.12 13.55 -8.26
C MET A 1 -13.85 14.37 -6.99
N HIS A 2 -14.74 15.28 -6.56
CA HIS A 2 -14.48 16.19 -5.42
C HIS A 2 -14.38 15.51 -4.02
N ARG A 3 -14.86 14.26 -3.86
CA ARG A 3 -14.82 13.50 -2.59
C ARG A 3 -13.46 12.88 -2.25
N TYR A 4 -12.63 12.56 -3.24
CA TYR A 4 -11.31 11.92 -3.05
C TYR A 4 -10.23 12.89 -2.60
N LEU A 5 -10.31 14.13 -3.09
CA LEU A 5 -9.22 15.11 -3.03
C LEU A 5 -9.08 15.79 -1.66
N LYS A 6 -10.18 15.88 -0.89
CA LYS A 6 -10.15 16.51 0.44
C LYS A 6 -9.38 15.65 1.46
N GLY A 7 -9.29 14.33 1.27
CA GLY A 7 -8.64 13.42 2.22
C GLY A 7 -7.13 13.28 2.06
N VAL A 8 -6.61 13.31 0.82
CA VAL A 8 -5.19 13.02 0.55
C VAL A 8 -4.28 14.09 1.17
N ARG A 9 -4.67 15.37 1.13
CA ARG A 9 -3.88 16.47 1.71
C ARG A 9 -3.90 16.47 3.26
N LEU A 10 -4.99 15.98 3.86
CA LEU A 10 -5.15 15.78 5.31
C LEU A 10 -4.45 14.52 5.82
N PHE A 11 -4.21 13.53 4.94
CA PHE A 11 -3.48 12.31 5.27
C PHE A 11 -1.96 12.50 5.39
N PHE A 12 -1.43 13.60 4.85
CA PHE A 12 0.02 13.83 4.80
C PHE A 12 0.44 15.12 5.52
N SER A 13 -0.42 15.69 6.37
CA SER A 13 -0.03 16.76 7.29
C SER A 13 0.88 16.21 8.40
N ASN A 14 1.64 17.10 9.06
CA ASN A 14 2.49 16.81 10.24
C ASN A 14 1.82 15.93 11.32
N SER A 15 0.49 15.85 11.32
CA SER A 15 -0.32 15.01 12.18
C SER A 15 0.08 13.53 12.20
N TYR A 16 0.48 12.90 11.09
CA TYR A 16 0.84 11.47 11.10
C TYR A 16 2.16 11.20 11.82
N VAL A 17 3.20 12.01 11.53
CA VAL A 17 4.49 11.90 12.20
C VAL A 17 4.32 12.20 13.70
N THR A 18 3.54 13.22 14.05
CA THR A 18 3.26 13.57 15.46
C THR A 18 2.43 12.50 16.19
N VAL A 19 1.41 11.90 15.54
CA VAL A 19 0.61 10.82 16.14
C VAL A 19 1.43 9.52 16.24
N HIS A 20 2.27 9.21 15.26
CA HIS A 20 3.18 8.07 15.29
C HIS A 20 4.14 8.12 16.50
N LEU A 21 4.73 9.29 16.75
CA LEU A 21 5.56 9.54 17.94
C LEU A 21 4.78 9.35 19.25
N LEU A 22 3.50 9.76 19.32
CA LEU A 22 2.66 9.55 20.51
C LEU A 22 2.26 8.08 20.71
N VAL A 23 1.97 7.34 19.63
CA VAL A 23 1.62 5.91 19.66
C VAL A 23 2.81 5.04 20.09
N LEU A 24 4.01 5.38 19.60
CA LEU A 24 5.27 4.76 20.00
C LEU A 24 5.57 4.91 21.50
N LEU A 25 5.20 6.05 22.09
CA LEU A 25 5.58 6.38 23.46
C LEU A 25 4.71 5.74 24.54
N TRP A 26 3.49 5.28 24.25
CA TRP A 26 2.55 4.86 25.31
C TRP A 26 1.84 3.51 25.14
N TYR A 27 1.64 2.96 23.92
CA TYR A 27 0.83 1.73 23.78
C TYR A 27 1.26 0.73 22.70
N CYS A 28 1.97 1.14 21.64
CA CYS A 28 2.31 0.24 20.54
C CYS A 28 3.74 -0.28 20.65
N LYS A 29 3.91 -1.57 20.99
CA LYS A 29 5.24 -2.17 21.16
C LYS A 29 5.75 -2.94 19.94
N SER A 30 4.88 -3.34 19.02
CA SER A 30 5.23 -4.36 18.01
C SER A 30 4.93 -3.94 16.57
N TYR A 31 3.71 -3.48 16.26
CA TYR A 31 3.35 -3.15 14.88
C TYR A 31 2.23 -2.11 14.80
N GLU A 32 2.29 -1.26 13.77
CA GLU A 32 1.27 -0.26 13.51
C GLU A 32 0.67 -0.44 12.11
N HIS A 33 -0.67 -0.51 12.06
CA HIS A 33 -1.43 -0.53 10.82
C HIS A 33 -2.02 0.83 10.53
N VAL A 34 -1.58 1.46 9.43
CA VAL A 34 -2.25 2.62 8.85
C VAL A 34 -3.07 2.16 7.66
N PHE A 35 -4.37 2.46 7.67
CA PHE A 35 -5.28 2.06 6.60
C PHE A 35 -6.40 3.08 6.38
N LYS A 36 -7.05 2.99 5.22
CA LYS A 36 -8.23 3.77 4.89
C LYS A 36 -9.30 2.88 4.31
N ASN A 37 -10.54 3.16 4.69
CA ASN A 37 -11.75 2.59 4.10
C ASN A 37 -12.52 3.71 3.39
N GLN A 38 -12.94 3.48 2.15
CA GLN A 38 -13.77 4.40 1.39
C GLN A 38 -14.92 3.65 0.71
N GLY A 39 -16.16 4.04 1.05
CA GLY A 39 -17.37 3.39 0.58
C GLY A 39 -17.92 2.37 1.58
N ALA A 40 -19.25 2.21 1.61
CA ALA A 40 -19.92 1.40 2.63
C ALA A 40 -19.50 -0.08 2.57
N SER A 41 -19.41 -0.65 1.36
CA SER A 41 -18.98 -2.03 1.16
C SER A 41 -17.52 -2.26 1.59
N ALA A 42 -16.69 -1.22 1.57
CA ALA A 42 -15.28 -1.26 1.98
C ALA A 42 -15.09 -1.04 3.49
N GLY A 43 -16.18 -1.01 4.26
CA GLY A 43 -16.16 -0.85 5.71
C GLY A 43 -16.13 0.60 6.21
N ALA A 44 -16.45 1.59 5.36
CA ALA A 44 -16.60 2.97 5.83
C ALA A 44 -17.95 3.16 6.54
N SER A 45 -17.92 3.39 7.85
CA SER A 45 -19.11 3.71 8.65
C SER A 45 -19.48 5.20 8.63
N MET A 46 -18.50 6.08 8.36
CA MET A 46 -18.70 7.52 8.24
C MET A 46 -18.51 7.99 6.79
N ALA A 47 -19.40 8.86 6.31
CA ALA A 47 -19.31 9.43 4.96
C ALA A 47 -18.17 10.44 4.79
N HIS A 48 -17.70 11.05 5.88
CA HIS A 48 -16.56 11.96 5.85
C HIS A 48 -15.26 11.20 5.60
N SER A 49 -14.39 11.75 4.76
CA SER A 49 -13.09 11.14 4.49
C SER A 49 -12.22 11.15 5.73
N HIS A 50 -11.91 9.96 6.23
CA HIS A 50 -10.95 9.71 7.30
C HIS A 50 -10.11 8.49 6.96
N SER A 51 -9.04 8.31 7.73
CA SER A 51 -8.16 7.14 7.73
C SER A 51 -7.98 6.72 9.18
N GLN A 52 -7.54 5.49 9.41
CA GLN A 52 -7.42 4.90 10.73
C GLN A 52 -5.99 4.40 10.93
N MET A 53 -5.60 4.39 12.20
CA MET A 53 -4.31 3.90 12.65
C MET A 53 -4.56 3.00 13.86
N LEU A 54 -4.03 1.78 13.83
CA LEU A 54 -4.17 0.81 14.90
C LEU A 54 -2.80 0.27 15.29
N GLY A 55 -2.40 0.52 16.53
CA GLY A 55 -1.22 -0.11 17.13
C GLY A 55 -1.57 -1.45 17.76
N THR A 56 -0.79 -2.49 17.49
CA THR A 56 -0.95 -3.83 18.07
C THR A 56 0.23 -4.21 18.96
N PRO A 57 -0.02 -4.92 20.09
CA PRO A 57 1.05 -5.39 20.95
C PRO A 57 1.77 -6.63 20.40
N PHE A 58 1.33 -7.17 19.26
CA PHE A 58 1.93 -8.30 18.55
C PHE A 58 2.17 -7.94 17.08
N VAL A 59 3.04 -8.70 16.41
CA VAL A 59 3.23 -8.62 14.95
C VAL A 59 2.20 -9.51 14.26
N PRO A 60 1.35 -8.98 13.37
CA PRO A 60 0.34 -9.76 12.67
C PRO A 60 0.95 -10.91 11.82
N PRO A 61 0.27 -12.07 11.69
CA PRO A 61 0.79 -13.19 10.91
C PRO A 61 1.11 -12.88 9.45
N SER A 62 0.35 -11.98 8.81
CA SER A 62 0.59 -11.54 7.43
C SER A 62 1.92 -10.78 7.30
N VAL A 63 2.28 -9.98 8.31
CA VAL A 63 3.54 -9.25 8.36
C VAL A 63 4.72 -10.22 8.54
N THR A 64 4.58 -11.19 9.44
CA THR A 64 5.60 -12.23 9.65
C THR A 64 5.82 -13.04 8.37
N SER A 65 4.73 -13.46 7.71
CA SER A 65 4.79 -14.22 6.45
C SER A 65 5.48 -13.41 5.34
N ARG A 66 5.18 -12.12 5.24
CA ARG A 66 5.84 -11.21 4.30
C ARG A 66 7.34 -11.07 4.58
N LEU A 67 7.74 -10.89 5.84
CA LEU A 67 9.15 -10.78 6.22
C LEU A 67 9.93 -12.06 5.90
N ASN A 68 9.33 -13.23 6.14
CA ASN A 68 9.94 -14.51 5.77
C ASN A 68 10.13 -14.64 4.26
N CYS A 69 9.14 -14.27 3.46
CA CYS A 69 9.26 -14.29 1.99
C CYS A 69 10.34 -13.30 1.50
N MET A 70 10.37 -12.07 2.04
CA MET A 70 11.40 -11.09 1.71
C MET A 70 12.81 -11.59 2.08
N LYS A 71 12.95 -12.25 3.24
CA LYS A 71 14.20 -12.87 3.69
C LYS A 71 14.64 -13.97 2.74
N GLU A 72 13.76 -14.89 2.38
CA GLU A 72 14.08 -15.99 1.46
C GLU A 72 14.56 -15.48 0.09
N VAL A 73 13.90 -14.46 -0.46
CA VAL A 73 14.32 -13.84 -1.72
C VAL A 73 15.68 -13.18 -1.57
N PHE A 74 15.94 -12.50 -0.44
CA PHE A 74 17.21 -11.86 -0.16
C PHE A 74 18.34 -12.87 0.01
N GLU A 75 18.12 -13.98 0.73
CA GLU A 75 19.11 -15.04 0.90
C GLU A 75 19.46 -15.73 -0.43
N ARG A 76 18.49 -15.86 -1.34
CA ARG A 76 18.70 -16.47 -2.66
C ARG A 76 19.38 -15.53 -3.66
N SER A 77 19.03 -14.24 -3.65
CA SER A 77 19.43 -13.30 -4.72
C SER A 77 20.41 -12.21 -4.27
N GLY A 78 20.60 -12.03 -2.96
CA GLY A 78 21.34 -10.92 -2.36
C GLY A 78 20.65 -9.56 -2.50
N LYS A 79 19.40 -9.50 -2.97
CA LYS A 79 18.66 -8.26 -3.26
C LYS A 79 17.31 -8.25 -2.57
N CYS A 80 16.88 -7.07 -2.09
CA CYS A 80 15.52 -6.87 -1.63
C CYS A 80 14.54 -7.12 -2.78
N SER A 81 13.48 -7.88 -2.52
CA SER A 81 12.46 -8.22 -3.53
C SER A 81 11.84 -6.96 -4.14
N LEU A 82 11.46 -5.97 -3.32
CA LEU A 82 10.84 -4.75 -3.83
C LEU A 82 11.81 -3.84 -4.59
N CYS A 83 13.09 -3.83 -4.23
CA CYS A 83 14.11 -3.09 -4.98
C CYS A 83 14.39 -3.70 -6.36
N ALA A 84 14.14 -4.99 -6.53
CA ALA A 84 14.32 -5.70 -7.79
C ALA A 84 13.07 -5.64 -8.70
N VAL A 85 11.89 -5.35 -8.14
CA VAL A 85 10.60 -5.45 -8.83
C VAL A 85 10.22 -4.11 -9.44
N VAL A 86 10.70 -3.87 -10.67
CA VAL A 86 9.97 -3.03 -11.65
C VAL A 86 10.29 -3.56 -13.05
N SER A 87 9.51 -4.53 -13.54
CA SER A 87 9.46 -4.78 -14.98
C SER A 87 8.60 -3.71 -15.64
N LYS A 88 8.91 -3.37 -16.89
CA LYS A 88 8.12 -2.37 -17.62
C LYS A 88 6.68 -2.81 -17.83
N ASP A 89 6.40 -4.11 -17.84
CA ASP A 89 5.07 -4.62 -18.21
C ASP A 89 4.03 -4.40 -17.11
N ILE A 90 4.43 -4.45 -15.84
CA ILE A 90 3.55 -4.27 -14.68
C ILE A 90 3.57 -2.86 -14.10
N LEU A 91 4.48 -2.00 -14.58
CA LEU A 91 4.61 -0.62 -14.12
C LEU A 91 3.43 0.24 -14.62
N VAL A 92 2.83 1.01 -13.71
CA VAL A 92 1.70 1.92 -14.00
C VAL A 92 2.18 3.36 -14.13
N SER A 93 2.97 3.84 -13.18
CA SER A 93 3.48 5.22 -13.16
C SER A 93 4.67 5.33 -12.24
N GLU A 94 5.56 6.30 -12.49
CA GLU A 94 6.69 6.59 -11.61
C GLU A 94 6.79 8.08 -11.33
N THR A 95 7.40 8.39 -10.20
CA THR A 95 7.84 9.73 -9.83
C THR A 95 9.34 9.71 -9.53
N HIS A 96 9.86 10.82 -9.02
CA HIS A 96 11.24 10.88 -8.57
C HIS A 96 11.52 9.86 -7.46
N ASN A 97 10.62 9.73 -6.47
CA ASN A 97 10.88 8.92 -5.28
C ASN A 97 10.12 7.59 -5.23
N PHE A 98 9.07 7.41 -6.05
CA PHE A 98 8.17 6.26 -5.95
C PHE A 98 7.88 5.62 -7.31
N SER A 99 7.60 4.32 -7.30
CA SER A 99 7.06 3.57 -8.44
C SER A 99 5.72 2.96 -8.04
N ALA A 100 4.72 3.12 -8.90
CA ALA A 100 3.40 2.49 -8.77
C ALA A 100 3.27 1.38 -9.82
N PHE A 101 2.99 0.16 -9.38
CA PHE A 101 2.88 -1.01 -10.26
C PHE A 101 1.81 -1.99 -9.76
N VAL A 102 1.37 -2.90 -10.63
CA VAL A 102 0.50 -4.01 -10.27
C VAL A 102 1.37 -5.20 -9.87
N PRO A 103 1.24 -5.78 -8.66
CA PRO A 103 2.09 -6.89 -8.24
C PRO A 103 1.95 -8.10 -9.16
N PHE A 104 3.06 -8.77 -9.49
CA PHE A 104 3.04 -9.97 -10.35
C PHE A 104 2.12 -11.09 -9.80
N ALA A 105 2.04 -11.22 -8.48
CA ALA A 105 1.13 -12.14 -7.80
C ALA A 105 0.05 -11.38 -7.02
N ALA A 106 -0.61 -10.42 -7.68
CA ALA A 106 -1.69 -9.63 -7.08
C ALA A 106 -2.85 -10.52 -6.61
N SER A 107 -3.27 -10.33 -5.36
CA SER A 107 -4.39 -11.06 -4.77
C SER A 107 -5.73 -10.52 -5.25
N TYR A 108 -5.79 -9.22 -5.59
CA TYR A 108 -7.02 -8.55 -6.01
C TYR A 108 -6.91 -7.95 -7.42
N PRO A 109 -8.00 -7.96 -8.20
CA PRO A 109 -8.03 -7.32 -9.52
C PRO A 109 -7.78 -5.81 -9.37
N PHE A 110 -6.92 -5.26 -10.23
CA PHE A 110 -6.50 -3.84 -10.18
C PHE A 110 -5.85 -3.41 -8.86
N GLU A 111 -5.26 -4.34 -8.11
CA GLU A 111 -4.40 -4.01 -6.97
C GLU A 111 -3.18 -3.19 -7.42
N ILE A 112 -2.84 -2.16 -6.66
CA ILE A 112 -1.67 -1.30 -6.95
C ILE A 112 -0.78 -1.24 -5.72
N TRP A 113 0.52 -1.44 -5.91
CA TRP A 113 1.54 -1.13 -4.91
C TRP A 113 2.28 0.13 -5.30
N ILE A 114 2.42 1.06 -4.35
CA ILE A 114 3.30 2.22 -4.43
C ILE A 114 4.50 1.96 -3.52
N VAL A 115 5.69 1.89 -4.10
CA VAL A 115 6.93 1.49 -3.43
C VAL A 115 7.96 2.61 -3.56
N PRO A 116 8.72 2.94 -2.50
CA PRO A 116 9.89 3.80 -2.60
C PRO A 116 10.93 3.24 -3.58
N ARG A 117 11.51 4.10 -4.41
CA ARG A 117 12.60 3.71 -5.33
C ARG A 117 13.93 3.50 -4.61
N GLN A 118 14.13 4.23 -3.52
CA GLN A 118 15.24 4.01 -2.59
C GLN A 118 14.78 3.09 -1.47
N HIS A 119 15.61 2.10 -1.14
CA HIS A 119 15.31 1.15 -0.07
C HIS A 119 15.00 1.88 1.24
N SER A 120 13.82 1.61 1.79
CA SER A 120 13.38 2.15 3.08
C SER A 120 12.53 1.11 3.81
N SER A 121 12.93 0.73 5.02
CA SER A 121 12.22 -0.28 5.81
C SER A 121 11.00 0.28 6.53
N TYR A 122 11.06 1.55 6.94
CA TYR A 122 10.06 2.18 7.78
C TYR A 122 9.36 3.32 7.07
N PHE A 123 8.03 3.31 7.08
CA PHE A 123 7.24 4.40 6.50
C PHE A 123 7.47 5.74 7.21
N HIS A 124 7.62 5.73 8.54
CA HIS A 124 7.77 6.95 9.34
C HIS A 124 9.10 7.69 9.13
N GLU A 125 10.08 7.07 8.47
CA GLU A 125 11.35 7.69 8.09
C GLU A 125 11.24 8.50 6.78
N THR A 126 10.04 8.52 6.16
CA THR A 126 9.81 9.27 4.92
C THR A 126 9.80 10.77 5.19
N ASP A 127 10.69 11.51 4.53
CA ASP A 127 10.78 12.97 4.63
C ASP A 127 9.60 13.69 3.97
N GLN A 128 9.46 14.98 4.26
CA GLN A 128 8.32 15.79 3.83
C GLN A 128 8.20 15.90 2.30
N ASP A 129 9.32 15.97 1.57
CA ASP A 129 9.32 16.08 0.12
C ASP A 129 8.85 14.77 -0.53
N LYS A 130 9.33 13.63 -0.04
CA LYS A 130 8.85 12.30 -0.43
C LYS A 130 7.38 12.11 -0.08
N VAL A 131 6.93 12.61 1.07
CA VAL A 131 5.51 12.57 1.46
C VAL A 131 4.63 13.34 0.46
N LEU A 132 5.07 14.51 -0.02
CA LEU A 132 4.33 15.29 -1.02
C LEU A 132 4.31 14.57 -2.39
N ASP A 133 5.44 13.97 -2.78
CA ASP A 133 5.54 13.18 -4.01
C ASP A 133 4.61 11.95 -3.97
N LEU A 134 4.64 11.22 -2.86
CA LEU A 134 3.72 10.10 -2.59
C LEU A 134 2.26 10.54 -2.64
N ALA A 135 1.92 11.70 -2.07
CA ALA A 135 0.56 12.24 -2.10
C ALA A 135 0.08 12.51 -3.52
N GLY A 136 0.96 13.06 -4.37
CA GLY A 136 0.69 13.27 -5.80
C GLY A 136 0.46 11.95 -6.54
N LEU A 137 1.34 10.98 -6.35
CA LEU A 137 1.25 9.67 -6.99
C LEU A 137 0.00 8.89 -6.52
N LEU A 138 -0.27 8.87 -5.21
CA LEU A 138 -1.46 8.23 -4.64
C LEU A 138 -2.74 8.86 -5.20
N LYS A 139 -2.81 10.20 -5.27
CA LYS A 139 -3.93 10.91 -5.89
C LYS A 139 -4.11 10.45 -7.34
N SER A 140 -3.03 10.40 -8.12
CA SER A 140 -3.07 9.96 -9.51
C SER A 140 -3.58 8.52 -9.65
N MET A 141 -3.13 7.59 -8.81
CA MET A 141 -3.57 6.19 -8.84
C MET A 141 -5.07 6.06 -8.49
N LEU A 142 -5.52 6.74 -7.44
CA LEU A 142 -6.94 6.75 -7.07
C LEU A 142 -7.82 7.37 -8.16
N GLN A 143 -7.35 8.42 -8.84
CA GLN A 143 -8.07 9.02 -9.97
C GLN A 143 -8.16 8.06 -11.17
N LYS A 144 -7.08 7.35 -11.51
CA LYS A 144 -7.09 6.32 -12.56
C LYS A 144 -8.09 5.20 -12.23
N LEU A 145 -8.05 4.67 -11.01
CA LEU A 145 -9.00 3.65 -10.55
C LEU A 145 -10.45 4.16 -10.60
N CYS A 146 -10.70 5.38 -10.11
CA CYS A 146 -12.01 6.02 -10.13
C CYS A 146 -12.56 6.15 -11.57
N LYS A 147 -11.74 6.60 -12.53
CA LYS A 147 -12.13 6.71 -13.94
C LYS A 147 -12.37 5.34 -14.59
N GLN A 148 -11.48 4.37 -14.37
CA GLN A 148 -11.55 3.07 -15.04
C GLN A 148 -12.68 2.18 -14.54
N LEU A 149 -12.93 2.22 -13.23
CA LEU A 149 -13.74 1.24 -12.52
C LEU A 149 -15.07 1.83 -12.03
N ASN A 150 -15.48 2.98 -12.57
CA ASN A 150 -16.72 3.68 -12.24
C ASN A 150 -16.85 4.01 -10.74
N ASP A 151 -15.83 4.67 -10.19
CA ASP A 151 -15.81 5.16 -8.81
C ASP A 151 -15.98 4.06 -7.74
N PRO A 152 -15.17 2.98 -7.77
CA PRO A 152 -15.38 1.84 -6.88
C PRO A 152 -15.03 2.21 -5.42
N PRO A 153 -15.67 1.57 -4.44
CA PRO A 153 -15.17 1.50 -3.08
C PRO A 153 -13.74 0.96 -3.06
N PHE A 154 -12.91 1.40 -2.11
CA PHE A 154 -11.53 0.95 -2.01
C PHE A 154 -11.02 0.98 -0.58
N ASN A 155 -9.95 0.21 -0.36
CA ASN A 155 -9.12 0.30 0.81
C ASN A 155 -7.68 0.62 0.40
N TYR A 156 -6.94 1.32 1.24
CA TYR A 156 -5.48 1.27 1.17
C TYR A 156 -4.88 0.94 2.51
N MET A 157 -3.71 0.33 2.49
CA MET A 157 -2.95 -0.09 3.67
C MET A 157 -1.48 0.26 3.47
N ILE A 158 -0.84 0.78 4.50
CA ILE A 158 0.61 0.96 4.54
C ILE A 158 1.23 -0.25 5.24
N HIS A 159 2.17 -0.89 4.56
CA HIS A 159 2.92 -2.04 5.04
C HIS A 159 4.32 -1.61 5.41
N SER A 160 4.55 -1.27 6.67
CA SER A 160 5.86 -0.88 7.20
C SER A 160 6.61 -2.07 7.84
N ALA A 161 7.87 -1.89 8.21
CA ALA A 161 8.56 -2.80 9.12
C ALA A 161 7.96 -2.74 10.54
N PRO A 162 7.93 -3.87 11.29
CA PRO A 162 7.61 -3.87 12.72
C PRO A 162 8.60 -3.05 13.56
N PHE A 163 8.15 -2.58 14.71
CA PHE A 163 9.03 -1.94 15.69
C PHE A 163 9.97 -2.95 16.33
N GLY A 164 11.19 -2.53 16.64
CA GLY A 164 12.19 -3.40 17.28
C GLY A 164 12.72 -4.52 16.37
N LEU A 165 12.53 -4.40 15.05
CA LEU A 165 13.08 -5.36 14.10
C LEU A 165 14.61 -5.35 14.16
N SER A 166 15.24 -6.53 14.15
CA SER A 166 16.70 -6.66 14.16
C SER A 166 17.32 -5.94 12.95
N SER A 167 18.48 -5.29 13.15
CA SER A 167 19.23 -4.64 12.07
C SER A 167 19.58 -5.58 10.92
N SER A 168 19.71 -6.88 11.19
CA SER A 168 19.92 -7.92 10.17
C SER A 168 18.75 -8.09 9.19
N CYS A 169 17.55 -7.64 9.57
CA CYS A 169 16.35 -7.75 8.74
C CYS A 169 16.09 -6.53 7.85
N LEU A 170 16.72 -5.39 8.17
CA LEU A 170 16.51 -4.14 7.44
C LEU A 170 16.90 -4.22 5.96
N PRO A 171 17.98 -4.90 5.54
CA PRO A 171 18.38 -4.94 4.13
C PRO A 171 17.35 -5.54 3.16
N TYR A 172 16.42 -6.37 3.66
CA TYR A 172 15.37 -6.99 2.84
C TYR A 172 13.97 -6.52 3.17
N THR A 173 13.79 -5.81 4.28
CA THR A 173 12.49 -5.25 4.65
C THR A 173 12.32 -3.89 3.99
N HIS A 174 11.29 -3.76 3.14
CA HIS A 174 11.00 -2.54 2.41
C HIS A 174 9.50 -2.24 2.51
N TRP A 175 9.15 -1.03 2.93
CA TRP A 175 7.77 -0.62 3.07
C TRP A 175 7.10 -0.31 1.72
N PHE A 176 5.79 -0.43 1.67
CA PHE A 176 4.99 -0.02 0.52
C PHE A 176 3.56 0.35 0.92
N LEU A 177 2.85 1.05 0.05
CA LEU A 177 1.42 1.32 0.16
C LEU A 177 0.68 0.44 -0.83
N GLN A 178 -0.30 -0.33 -0.35
CA GLN A 178 -1.18 -1.18 -1.15
C GLN A 178 -2.54 -0.51 -1.31
N ILE A 179 -3.07 -0.46 -2.53
CA ILE A 179 -4.42 0.00 -2.85
C ILE A 179 -5.20 -1.20 -3.39
N VAL A 180 -6.38 -1.45 -2.82
CA VAL A 180 -7.29 -2.53 -3.22
C VAL A 180 -8.65 -1.93 -3.57
N PRO A 181 -9.01 -1.83 -4.86
CA PRO A 181 -10.38 -1.53 -5.26
C PRO A 181 -11.27 -2.75 -4.96
N GLN A 182 -12.44 -2.51 -4.39
CA GLN A 182 -13.36 -3.57 -4.03
C GLN A 182 -14.28 -3.91 -5.21
N LEU A 183 -13.86 -4.89 -6.02
CA LEU A 183 -14.55 -5.30 -7.25
C LEU A 183 -15.27 -6.63 -7.14
N SER A 184 -14.89 -7.47 -6.18
CA SER A 184 -15.47 -8.79 -5.98
C SER A 184 -15.72 -9.07 -4.49
N VAL A 185 -16.64 -10.00 -4.25
CA VAL A 185 -16.90 -10.54 -2.91
C VAL A 185 -16.14 -11.86 -2.81
N ILE A 186 -15.47 -12.07 -1.68
CA ILE A 186 -14.77 -13.33 -1.41
C ILE A 186 -15.79 -14.47 -1.18
N GLY A 187 -15.51 -15.63 -1.73
CA GLY A 187 -16.33 -16.83 -1.59
C GLY A 187 -15.81 -17.77 -0.50
N GLY A 188 -16.43 -18.95 -0.42
CA GLY A 188 -16.04 -19.99 0.53
C GLY A 188 -14.63 -20.54 0.30
N PHE A 189 -14.15 -20.52 -0.96
CA PHE A 189 -12.81 -20.98 -1.29
C PHE A 189 -11.74 -20.06 -0.68
N GLU A 190 -11.87 -18.75 -0.87
CA GLU A 190 -10.92 -17.77 -0.35
C GLU A 190 -10.92 -17.76 1.18
N MET A 191 -12.11 -17.80 1.78
CA MET A 191 -12.25 -17.85 3.25
C MET A 191 -11.65 -19.14 3.85
N GLY A 192 -11.85 -20.29 3.21
CA GLY A 192 -11.39 -21.58 3.72
C GLY A 192 -9.89 -21.85 3.49
N SER A 193 -9.33 -21.37 2.37
CA SER A 193 -7.95 -21.68 1.97
C SER A 193 -6.96 -20.55 2.23
N GLY A 194 -7.41 -19.30 2.30
CA GLY A 194 -6.54 -18.12 2.26
C GLY A 194 -5.95 -17.81 0.88
N CYS A 195 -6.24 -18.61 -0.14
CA CYS A 195 -5.87 -18.34 -1.53
C CYS A 195 -6.87 -17.40 -2.19
N HIS A 196 -6.40 -16.56 -3.11
CA HIS A 196 -7.26 -15.60 -3.83
C HIS A 196 -7.37 -15.97 -5.31
N ILE A 197 -8.55 -15.78 -5.89
CA ILE A 197 -8.77 -15.91 -7.33
C ILE A 197 -8.81 -14.52 -7.95
N ASN A 198 -7.76 -14.17 -8.69
CA ASN A 198 -7.69 -12.90 -9.42
C ASN A 198 -8.02 -13.12 -10.91
N PRO A 199 -9.13 -12.56 -11.42
CA PRO A 199 -9.54 -12.76 -12.81
C PRO A 199 -8.78 -11.87 -13.81
N VAL A 200 -7.92 -10.96 -13.34
CA VAL A 200 -7.20 -10.00 -14.19
C VAL A 200 -5.70 -10.18 -14.00
N PHE A 201 -4.99 -10.43 -15.11
CA PHE A 201 -3.53 -10.50 -15.09
C PHE A 201 -2.92 -9.13 -14.77
N PRO A 202 -1.79 -9.09 -14.03
CA PRO A 202 -1.16 -7.84 -13.63
C PRO A 202 -0.68 -7.00 -14.82
N GLU A 203 -0.24 -7.63 -15.91
CA GLU A 203 0.19 -6.97 -17.14
C GLU A 203 -0.97 -6.23 -17.82
N ASP A 204 -2.15 -6.85 -17.87
CA ASP A 204 -3.35 -6.25 -18.45
C ASP A 204 -3.86 -5.09 -17.60
N ALA A 205 -3.93 -5.29 -16.27
CA ALA A 205 -4.32 -4.23 -15.33
C ALA A 205 -3.36 -3.03 -15.43
N ALA A 206 -2.05 -3.28 -15.47
CA ALA A 206 -1.05 -2.23 -15.57
C ALA A 206 -1.12 -1.48 -16.91
N LYS A 207 -1.35 -2.19 -18.02
CA LYS A 207 -1.58 -1.58 -19.33
C LYS A 207 -2.80 -0.68 -19.33
N ILE A 208 -3.96 -1.18 -18.87
CA ILE A 208 -5.20 -0.41 -18.80
C ILE A 208 -4.99 0.86 -17.96
N LEU A 209 -4.37 0.75 -16.78
CA LEU A 209 -4.16 1.89 -15.89
C LEU A 209 -3.17 2.92 -16.46
N ARG A 210 -2.20 2.51 -17.29
CA ARG A 210 -1.29 3.43 -17.98
C ARG A 210 -1.99 4.30 -19.01
N GLU A 211 -2.89 3.72 -19.78
CA GLU A 211 -3.59 4.39 -20.89
C GLU A 211 -4.54 5.49 -20.42
N ILE A 212 -4.89 5.52 -19.14
CA ILE A 212 -5.80 6.52 -18.56
C ILE A 212 -5.04 7.81 -18.23
N ASP A 213 -5.49 8.93 -18.76
CA ASP A 213 -4.94 10.22 -18.37
C ASP A 213 -5.39 10.62 -16.95
N SER A 214 -4.45 10.84 -16.05
CA SER A 214 -4.70 11.33 -14.69
C SER A 214 -4.65 12.86 -14.57
N SER A 215 -4.29 13.57 -15.64
CA SER A 215 -4.27 15.04 -15.65
C SER A 215 -5.69 15.60 -15.68
N VAL A 216 -6.12 16.13 -14.53
CA VAL A 216 -7.28 17.02 -14.34
C VAL A 216 -6.96 18.01 -13.23
#